data_AF-A0A4Q3UBH1-F1
#
_entry.id   AF-A0A4Q3UBH1-F1
#
_cell.length_a   1.000
_cell.length_b   1.000
_cell.length_c   1.000
_cell.angle_alpha   90.00
_cell.angle_beta   90.00
_cell.angle_gamma   90.00
#
_symmetry.space_group_name_H-M   'P 1'
#
loop_
_entity.id
_entity.type
_entity.pdbx_description
1 polymer ?
#
loop_
_entity_poly.entity_id
_entity_poly.type
_entity_poly.pdbx_seq_one_letter_code
_entity_poly.pdbx_strand_id
1 'polypeptide(L)'
;MLEVVLFVGLPASGKSTFYRERLAWSHVLVSKDAMRRGSNKVRRQRREIEAALGEGRSVVVDNTNVSRAERAEIIDIAQAFEARVVVYRFAESVADCRERNSRREGDACVPLVAIYSAAKRYEEPLTEEGIDEIHVVRLSEGIFAAYNDARAESGTSILLESDANSVNK
;
A
#
# COMPACT_ATOMS: atom_id res chain seq x y z
N MET A 1 0.36 -2.79 -21.78
CA MET A 1 -0.65 -1.91 -21.16
C MET A 1 -0.06 -1.38 -19.88
N LEU A 2 -0.20 -0.08 -19.59
CA LEU A 2 0.40 0.53 -18.39
C LEU A 2 -0.42 0.20 -17.15
N GLU A 3 0.28 0.14 -16.02
CA GLU A 3 -0.31 -0.15 -14.72
C GLU A 3 0.23 0.81 -13.65
N VAL A 4 -0.67 1.27 -12.78
CA VAL A 4 -0.38 1.96 -11.54
C VAL A 4 -0.77 1.04 -10.39
N VAL A 5 0.24 0.47 -9.74
CA VAL A 5 0.07 -0.38 -8.58
C VAL A 5 0.06 0.47 -7.31
N LEU A 6 -0.99 0.34 -6.52
CA LEU A 6 -1.15 0.96 -5.20
C LEU A 6 -0.90 -0.10 -4.12
N PHE A 7 0.10 0.12 -3.28
CA PHE A 7 0.19 -0.64 -2.04
C PHE A 7 -0.68 0.00 -0.97
N VAL A 8 -1.51 -0.83 -0.32
CA VAL A 8 -2.40 -0.41 0.76
C VAL A 8 -2.14 -1.30 1.96
N GLY A 9 -1.70 -0.73 3.08
CA GLY A 9 -1.47 -1.49 4.31
C GLY A 9 -0.47 -0.84 5.24
N LEU A 10 -0.47 -1.29 6.49
CA LEU A 10 0.23 -0.64 7.60
C LEU A 10 1.75 -0.56 7.40
N PRO A 11 2.46 0.42 7.98
CA PRO A 11 3.92 0.38 8.06
C PRO A 11 4.36 -0.95 8.70
N ALA A 12 5.50 -1.47 8.24
CA ALA A 12 5.98 -2.80 8.60
C ALA A 12 5.11 -4.01 8.15
N SER A 13 4.17 -3.83 7.21
CA SER A 13 3.38 -4.93 6.61
C SER A 13 4.13 -5.75 5.53
N GLY A 14 5.36 -5.38 5.17
CA GLY A 14 6.16 -6.12 4.18
C GLY A 14 6.15 -5.58 2.74
N LYS A 15 5.42 -4.49 2.48
CA LYS A 15 5.36 -3.78 1.18
C LYS A 15 6.69 -3.70 0.41
N SER A 16 7.71 -3.09 1.01
CA SER A 16 8.99 -2.88 0.32
C SER A 16 9.76 -4.18 0.04
N THR A 17 9.50 -5.25 0.79
CA THR A 17 10.02 -6.58 0.47
C THR A 17 9.23 -7.19 -0.69
N PHE A 18 7.90 -7.11 -0.64
CA PHE A 18 7.03 -7.57 -1.73
C PHE A 18 7.35 -6.90 -3.06
N TYR A 19 7.58 -5.58 -3.08
CA TYR A 19 8.02 -4.86 -4.28
C TYR A 19 9.30 -5.46 -4.87
N ARG A 20 10.34 -5.60 -4.04
CA ARG A 20 11.65 -6.14 -4.49
C ARG A 20 11.51 -7.53 -5.09
N GLU A 21 10.69 -8.38 -4.48
CA GLU A 21 10.52 -9.77 -4.91
C GLU A 21 9.61 -9.93 -6.13
N ARG A 22 8.58 -9.08 -6.28
CA ARG A 22 7.49 -9.34 -7.24
C ARG A 22 7.36 -8.32 -8.36
N LEU A 23 7.74 -7.07 -8.14
CA LEU A 23 7.41 -5.96 -9.04
C LEU A 23 8.62 -5.14 -9.49
N ALA A 24 9.77 -5.23 -8.82
CA ALA A 24 10.96 -4.44 -9.13
C ALA A 24 11.54 -4.69 -10.54
N TRP A 25 11.25 -5.84 -11.14
CA TRP A 25 11.69 -6.17 -12.49
C TRP A 25 10.84 -5.50 -13.59
N SER A 26 9.64 -5.01 -13.27
CA SER A 26 8.66 -4.50 -14.24
C SER A 26 8.16 -3.09 -13.94
N HIS A 27 8.23 -2.64 -12.69
CA HIS A 27 7.62 -1.39 -12.25
C HIS A 27 8.63 -0.45 -11.59
N VAL A 28 8.51 0.84 -11.91
CA VAL A 28 9.25 1.90 -11.24
C VAL A 28 8.64 2.17 -9.86
N LEU A 29 9.46 2.17 -8.80
CA LEU A 29 9.01 2.53 -7.46
C LEU A 29 8.91 4.04 -7.29
N VAL A 30 7.74 4.53 -6.87
CA VAL A 30 7.54 5.90 -6.41
C VAL A 30 7.13 5.89 -4.94
N SER A 31 8.03 6.30 -4.05
CA SER A 31 7.80 6.34 -2.60
C SER A 31 8.12 7.70 -2.00
N LYS A 32 7.24 8.20 -1.12
CA LYS A 32 7.46 9.46 -0.36
C LYS A 32 8.59 9.34 0.66
N ASP A 33 8.96 8.13 1.07
CA ASP A 33 10.00 7.88 2.07
C ASP A 33 11.40 8.10 1.50
N ALA A 34 11.59 7.87 0.20
CA ALA A 34 12.82 8.20 -0.52
C ALA A 34 13.01 9.70 -0.80
N MET A 35 12.00 10.54 -0.50
CA MET A 35 12.03 11.97 -0.81
C MET A 35 12.61 12.83 0.32
N ARG A 36 13.49 13.79 -0.05
CA ARG A 36 14.11 14.74 0.88
C ARG A 36 13.07 15.51 1.70
N ARG A 37 13.32 15.64 3.01
CA ARG A 37 12.51 16.43 3.96
C ARG A 37 12.42 17.90 3.49
N GLY A 38 11.23 18.51 3.62
CA GLY A 38 10.97 19.91 3.25
C GLY A 38 10.50 20.16 1.81
N SER A 39 10.44 19.13 0.96
CA SER A 39 9.79 19.23 -0.36
C SER A 39 8.27 19.03 -0.25
N ASN A 40 7.50 19.61 -1.18
CA ASN A 40 6.08 19.24 -1.34
C ASN A 40 6.02 17.81 -1.90
N LYS A 41 6.05 16.82 -1.00
CA LYS A 41 6.14 15.39 -1.33
C LYS A 41 4.97 14.91 -2.20
N VAL A 42 3.78 15.47 -2.00
CA VAL A 42 2.59 15.14 -2.81
C VAL A 42 2.81 15.58 -4.26
N ARG A 43 3.19 16.83 -4.49
CA ARG A 43 3.49 17.35 -5.84
C ARG A 43 4.64 16.60 -6.50
N ARG A 44 5.66 16.22 -5.73
CA ARG A 44 6.81 15.47 -6.26
C ARG A 44 6.41 14.04 -6.67
N GLN A 45 5.65 13.34 -5.82
CA GLN A 45 5.10 12.03 -6.16
C GLN A 45 4.27 12.06 -7.43
N ARG A 46 3.34 13.01 -7.55
CA ARG A 46 2.54 13.19 -8.75
C ARG A 46 3.40 13.30 -10.01
N ARG A 47 4.42 14.16 -9.97
CA ARG A 47 5.36 14.35 -11.09
C ARG A 47 6.13 13.08 -11.44
N GLU A 48 6.57 12.30 -10.46
CA GLU A 48 7.29 11.05 -10.71
C GLU A 48 6.39 9.99 -11.33
N ILE A 49 5.12 9.91 -10.92
CA ILE A 49 4.13 9.01 -11.53
C ILE A 49 3.86 9.44 -12.97
N GLU A 50 3.51 10.72 -13.20
CA GLU A 50 3.23 11.27 -14.52
C GLU A 50 4.42 11.09 -15.48
N ALA A 51 5.64 11.32 -15.01
CA ALA A 51 6.84 11.14 -15.83
C ALA A 51 7.06 9.67 -16.22
N ALA A 52 6.95 8.74 -15.28
CA ALA A 52 7.12 7.32 -15.57
C ALA A 52 6.05 6.80 -16.55
N LEU A 53 4.79 7.17 -16.33
CA LEU A 53 3.69 6.80 -17.24
C LEU A 53 3.86 7.43 -18.62
N GLY A 54 4.28 8.70 -18.70
CA GLY A 54 4.58 9.38 -19.97
C GLY A 54 5.73 8.76 -20.76
N GLU A 55 6.64 8.05 -20.08
CA GLU A 55 7.70 7.24 -20.70
C GLU A 55 7.27 5.80 -21.00
N GLY A 56 6.00 5.47 -20.80
CA GLY A 56 5.47 4.12 -21.05
C GLY A 56 5.92 3.09 -20.02
N ARG A 57 6.20 3.50 -18.77
CA ARG A 57 6.63 2.61 -17.68
C ARG A 57 5.54 2.50 -16.62
N SER A 58 5.19 1.26 -16.24
CA SER A 58 4.30 1.00 -15.11
C SER A 58 4.97 1.36 -13.78
N VAL A 59 4.16 1.70 -12.78
CA VAL A 59 4.64 2.24 -11.49
C VAL A 59 4.06 1.47 -10.31
N VAL A 60 4.83 1.39 -9.22
CA VAL A 60 4.33 1.05 -7.88
C VAL A 60 4.42 2.27 -7.00
N VAL A 61 3.32 2.61 -6.35
CA VAL A 61 3.26 3.66 -5.35
C VAL A 61 3.31 3.04 -3.95
N ASP A 62 4.54 2.92 -3.41
CA ASP A 62 4.81 2.40 -2.07
C ASP A 62 4.73 3.54 -1.04
N ASN A 63 3.49 3.84 -0.69
CA ASN A 63 3.12 4.58 0.52
C ASN A 63 2.10 3.74 1.29
N THR A 64 1.76 4.16 2.50
CA THR A 64 0.72 3.48 3.29
C THR A 64 -0.67 3.53 2.61
N ASN A 65 -0.95 4.55 1.77
CA ASN A 65 -2.19 4.80 0.98
C ASN A 65 -3.46 4.30 1.68
N VAL A 66 -3.56 4.60 2.98
CA VAL A 66 -4.52 3.93 3.87
C VAL A 66 -5.91 4.54 3.74
N SER A 67 -6.02 5.80 3.33
CA SER A 67 -7.32 6.45 3.16
C SER A 67 -7.77 6.49 1.69
N ARG A 68 -9.08 6.53 1.47
CA ARG A 68 -9.70 6.68 0.14
C ARG A 68 -9.25 7.98 -0.54
N ALA A 69 -9.12 9.06 0.23
CA ALA A 69 -8.64 10.34 -0.29
C ALA A 69 -7.19 10.30 -0.81
N GLU A 70 -6.29 9.55 -0.15
CA GLU A 70 -4.91 9.36 -0.63
C GLU A 70 -4.88 8.55 -1.93
N ARG A 71 -5.76 7.56 -2.06
CA ARG A 71 -5.87 6.73 -3.27
C ARG A 71 -6.47 7.49 -4.44
N ALA A 72 -7.52 8.29 -4.21
CA ALA A 72 -8.20 9.07 -5.25
C ALA A 72 -7.23 9.94 -6.05
N GLU A 73 -6.31 10.65 -5.39
CA GLU A 73 -5.30 11.49 -6.07
C GLU A 73 -4.42 10.69 -7.06
N ILE A 74 -4.14 9.42 -6.77
CA ILE A 74 -3.31 8.55 -7.60
C ILE A 74 -4.13 7.91 -8.71
N ILE A 75 -5.37 7.51 -8.41
CA ILE A 75 -6.32 6.95 -9.37
C ILE A 75 -6.60 7.97 -10.47
N ASP A 76 -6.81 9.24 -10.13
CA ASP A 76 -7.00 10.32 -11.11
C ASP A 76 -5.82 10.42 -12.11
N ILE A 77 -4.59 10.22 -11.62
CA ILE A 77 -3.40 10.24 -12.49
C ILE A 77 -3.40 9.00 -13.39
N ALA A 78 -3.68 7.81 -12.85
CA ALA A 78 -3.72 6.58 -13.63
C ALA A 78 -4.73 6.68 -14.78
N GLN A 79 -5.93 7.17 -14.49
CA GLN A 79 -7.01 7.37 -15.46
C GLN A 79 -6.63 8.37 -16.56
N ALA A 80 -5.94 9.47 -16.22
CA ALA A 80 -5.47 10.45 -17.19
C ALA A 80 -4.45 9.88 -18.21
N PHE A 81 -3.80 8.77 -17.87
CA PHE A 81 -2.85 8.06 -18.72
C PHE A 81 -3.42 6.75 -19.27
N GLU A 82 -4.73 6.50 -19.10
CA GLU A 82 -5.39 5.24 -19.49
C GLU A 82 -4.68 4.00 -18.92
N ALA A 83 -4.05 4.15 -17.76
CA ALA A 83 -3.36 3.09 -17.05
C ALA A 83 -4.33 2.35 -16.14
N ARG A 84 -4.16 1.03 -16.05
CA ARG A 84 -4.89 0.21 -15.09
C ARG A 84 -4.48 0.51 -13.66
N VAL A 85 -5.43 0.50 -12.74
CA VAL A 85 -5.22 0.65 -11.30
C VAL A 85 -5.32 -0.72 -10.64
N VAL A 86 -4.22 -1.17 -10.04
CA VAL A 86 -4.18 -2.43 -9.29
C VAL A 86 -3.79 -2.17 -7.85
N VAL A 87 -4.55 -2.69 -6.89
CA VAL A 87 -4.23 -2.56 -5.47
C VAL A 87 -3.68 -3.87 -4.94
N TYR A 88 -2.54 -3.81 -4.22
CA TYR A 88 -2.13 -4.88 -3.31
C TYR A 88 -2.41 -4.45 -1.87
N ARG A 89 -3.41 -5.06 -1.27
CA ARG A 89 -3.84 -4.86 0.11
C ARG A 89 -3.12 -5.83 1.05
N PHE A 90 -2.29 -5.31 1.94
CA PHE A 90 -1.54 -6.11 2.91
C PHE A 90 -2.37 -6.29 4.19
N ALA A 91 -2.88 -7.51 4.41
CA ALA A 91 -3.86 -7.82 5.45
C ALA A 91 -3.24 -8.10 6.84
N GLU A 92 -2.03 -7.64 7.09
CA GLU A 92 -1.31 -7.84 8.36
C GLU A 92 -1.95 -7.00 9.48
N SER A 93 -2.14 -7.61 10.66
CA SER A 93 -2.71 -6.90 11.80
C SER A 93 -1.73 -5.86 12.38
N VAL A 94 -2.24 -4.96 13.23
CA VAL A 94 -1.38 -4.05 14.00
C VAL A 94 -0.40 -4.85 14.87
N ALA A 95 -0.83 -5.97 15.45
CA ALA A 95 0.04 -6.81 16.27
C ALA A 95 1.19 -7.41 15.44
N ASP A 96 0.88 -7.98 14.27
CA ASP A 96 1.89 -8.55 13.36
C ASP A 96 2.88 -7.48 12.88
N CYS A 97 2.37 -6.29 12.54
CA CYS A 97 3.20 -5.17 12.12
C CYS A 97 4.13 -4.70 13.25
N ARG A 98 3.64 -4.64 14.49
CA ARG A 98 4.45 -4.28 15.66
C ARG A 98 5.54 -5.30 15.94
N GLU A 99 5.20 -6.58 15.94
CA GLU A 99 6.14 -7.67 16.17
C GLU A 99 7.21 -7.72 15.06
N ARG A 100 6.81 -7.51 13.80
CA ARG A 100 7.77 -7.43 12.70
C ARG A 100 8.65 -6.19 12.82
N ASN A 101 8.11 -5.07 13.30
CA ASN A 101 8.84 -3.82 13.46
C ASN A 101 9.82 -3.85 14.65
N SER A 102 9.51 -4.59 15.72
CA SER A 102 10.41 -4.74 16.90
C SER A 102 11.72 -5.46 16.55
N ARG A 103 11.70 -6.28 15.49
CA ARG A 103 12.85 -7.01 14.96
C ARG A 103 13.69 -6.18 13.96
N ARG A 104 13.30 -4.93 13.69
CA ARG A 104 14.04 -4.02 12.81
C ARG A 104 14.94 -3.10 13.63
N GLU A 105 16.09 -2.78 13.05
CA GLU A 105 17.09 -1.91 13.68
C GLU A 105 17.27 -0.60 12.90
N GLY A 106 17.75 0.43 13.58
CA GLY A 106 18.08 1.74 12.99
C GLY A 106 16.91 2.37 12.25
N ASP A 107 17.18 2.95 11.08
CA ASP A 107 16.20 3.67 10.26
C ASP A 107 15.10 2.77 9.66
N ALA A 108 15.27 1.44 9.71
CA ALA A 108 14.23 0.50 9.28
C ALA A 108 13.14 0.31 10.36
N CYS A 109 13.43 0.65 11.62
CA CYS A 109 12.47 0.63 12.72
C CYS A 109 11.56 1.84 12.63
N VAL A 110 10.28 1.59 12.36
CA VAL A 110 9.29 2.64 12.20
C VAL A 110 8.74 3.04 13.58
N PRO A 111 8.56 4.33 13.89
CA PRO A 111 7.90 4.74 15.13
C PRO A 111 6.51 4.11 15.27
N LEU A 112 6.18 3.54 16.44
CA LEU A 112 4.88 2.88 16.67
C LEU A 112 3.69 3.80 16.39
N VAL A 113 3.83 5.10 16.67
CA VAL A 113 2.80 6.10 16.34
C VAL A 113 2.43 6.09 14.87
N ALA A 114 3.37 5.86 13.95
CA ALA A 114 3.07 5.79 12.52
C ALA A 114 2.22 4.55 12.17
N ILE A 115 2.45 3.41 12.84
CA ILE A 115 1.63 2.20 12.68
C ILE A 115 0.20 2.46 13.15
N TYR A 116 0.04 2.99 14.36
CA TYR A 116 -1.28 3.28 14.92
C TYR A 116 -2.03 4.38 14.15
N SER A 117 -1.35 5.45 13.75
CA SER A 117 -1.94 6.51 12.94
C SER A 117 -2.35 6.02 11.55
N ALA A 118 -1.61 5.08 10.96
CA ALA A 118 -2.02 4.45 9.71
C ALA A 118 -3.26 3.57 9.90
N ALA A 119 -3.29 2.74 10.95
CA ALA A 119 -4.43 1.88 11.26
C ALA A 119 -5.71 2.68 11.52
N LYS A 120 -5.61 3.81 12.22
CA LYS A 120 -6.77 4.69 12.48
C LYS A 120 -7.36 5.32 11.22
N ARG A 121 -6.53 5.60 10.21
CA ARG A 121 -6.95 6.22 8.94
C ARG A 121 -7.28 5.19 7.86
N TYR A 122 -7.18 3.90 8.19
CA TYR A 122 -7.36 2.83 7.22
C TYR A 122 -8.82 2.75 6.78
N GLU A 123 -9.01 2.81 5.47
CA GLU A 123 -10.25 2.61 4.76
C GLU A 123 -10.02 1.49 3.75
N GLU A 124 -10.88 0.47 3.79
CA GLU A 124 -10.78 -0.68 2.89
C GLU A 124 -10.84 -0.22 1.42
N PRO A 125 -9.92 -0.67 0.54
CA PRO A 125 -9.97 -0.35 -0.88
C PRO A 125 -11.15 -1.06 -1.54
N LEU A 126 -11.91 -0.34 -2.36
CA LEU A 126 -13.07 -0.88 -3.07
C LEU A 126 -13.02 -0.53 -4.56
N THR A 127 -13.57 -1.39 -5.42
CA THR A 127 -13.56 -1.16 -6.87
C THR A 127 -14.31 0.11 -7.28
N GLU A 128 -15.27 0.60 -6.48
CA GLU A 128 -15.98 1.86 -6.78
C GLU A 128 -15.08 3.11 -6.67
N GLU A 129 -13.84 2.97 -6.18
CA GLU A 129 -12.83 4.03 -6.25
C GLU A 129 -12.27 4.22 -7.67
N GLY A 130 -12.57 3.31 -8.61
CA GLY A 130 -11.91 3.24 -9.92
C GLY A 130 -10.71 2.31 -9.92
N ILE A 131 -10.72 1.28 -9.07
CA ILE A 131 -9.69 0.24 -8.99
C ILE A 131 -10.13 -0.93 -9.88
N ASP A 132 -9.26 -1.37 -10.80
CA ASP A 132 -9.55 -2.48 -11.73
C ASP A 132 -9.41 -3.84 -11.05
N GLU A 133 -8.41 -4.01 -10.18
CA GLU A 133 -8.18 -5.26 -9.45
C GLU A 133 -7.65 -5.00 -8.04
N ILE A 134 -8.12 -5.81 -7.08
CA ILE A 134 -7.63 -5.79 -5.70
C ILE A 134 -7.07 -7.17 -5.36
N HIS A 135 -5.80 -7.23 -5.01
CA HIS A 135 -5.12 -8.44 -4.55
C HIS A 135 -4.87 -8.35 -3.05
N VAL A 136 -5.25 -9.37 -2.29
CA VAL A 136 -4.89 -9.47 -0.88
C VAL A 136 -3.54 -10.15 -0.75
N VAL A 137 -2.62 -9.50 -0.05
CA VAL A 137 -1.29 -10.00 0.26
C VAL A 137 -1.24 -10.45 1.72
N ARG A 138 -0.75 -11.68 1.92
CA ARG A 138 -0.43 -12.25 3.23
C ARG A 138 1.01 -12.71 3.27
N LEU A 139 1.67 -12.52 4.41
CA LEU A 139 3.02 -13.00 4.64
C LEU A 139 2.98 -14.14 5.68
N SER A 140 3.27 -15.36 5.25
CA SER A 140 3.35 -16.53 6.13
C SER A 140 4.71 -17.19 5.96
N GLU A 141 5.41 -17.45 7.06
CA GLU A 141 6.73 -18.12 7.06
C GLU A 141 7.77 -17.46 6.11
N GLY A 142 7.69 -16.15 5.92
CA GLY A 142 8.57 -15.41 5.02
C GLY A 142 8.19 -15.47 3.54
N ILE A 143 7.08 -16.13 3.20
CA ILE A 143 6.57 -16.26 1.84
C ILE A 143 5.34 -15.38 1.65
N PHE A 144 5.36 -14.54 0.60
CA PHE A 144 4.19 -13.78 0.19
C PHE A 144 3.24 -14.61 -0.68
N ALA A 145 1.97 -14.66 -0.29
CA ALA A 145 0.87 -15.09 -1.14
C ALA A 145 0.02 -13.88 -1.51
N ALA A 146 -0.33 -13.75 -2.79
CA ALA A 146 -1.25 -12.75 -3.30
C ALA A 146 -2.40 -13.44 -4.02
N TYR A 147 -3.63 -13.07 -3.71
CA TYR A 147 -4.83 -13.63 -4.33
C TYR A 147 -5.83 -12.52 -4.65
N ASN A 148 -6.57 -12.66 -5.74
CA ASN A 148 -7.60 -11.69 -6.14
C ASN A 148 -8.74 -11.67 -5.10
N ASP A 149 -9.12 -10.47 -4.64
CA ASP A 149 -10.19 -10.26 -3.68
C ASP A 149 -11.55 -10.15 -4.39
N ALA A 150 -12.14 -11.31 -4.72
CA ALA A 150 -13.46 -11.37 -5.34
C ALA A 150 -14.58 -10.69 -4.52
N ARG A 151 -14.34 -10.38 -3.24
CA ARG A 151 -15.33 -9.70 -2.37
C ARG A 151 -15.35 -8.19 -2.59
N ALA A 152 -14.28 -7.61 -3.12
CA ALA A 152 -14.17 -6.18 -3.36
C ALA A 152 -15.14 -5.66 -4.44
N GLU A 153 -15.76 -6.57 -5.20
CA GLU A 153 -16.81 -6.26 -6.19
C GLU A 153 -18.19 -5.95 -5.56
N SER A 154 -18.36 -6.18 -4.25
CA SER A 154 -19.68 -6.19 -3.59
C SER A 154 -19.85 -5.19 -2.44
N GLY A 155 -18.94 -4.21 -2.29
CA GLY A 155 -19.07 -3.10 -1.33
C GLY A 155 -19.17 -3.49 0.15
N THR A 156 -18.93 -4.76 0.50
CA THR A 156 -19.07 -5.24 1.88
C THR A 156 -17.74 -5.07 2.61
N SER A 157 -17.61 -3.95 3.33
CA SER A 157 -16.51 -3.70 4.26
C SER A 157 -16.58 -4.71 5.42
N ILE A 158 -15.77 -5.77 5.35
CA ILE A 158 -15.58 -6.69 6.47
C ILE A 158 -14.56 -6.03 7.40
N LEU A 159 -15.05 -5.47 8.50
CA LEU A 159 -14.21 -5.09 9.63
C LEU A 159 -13.38 -6.31 10.02
N LEU A 160 -12.05 -6.19 9.97
CA LEU A 160 -11.16 -7.16 10.60
C LEU A 160 -11.55 -7.16 12.08
N GLU A 161 -12.16 -8.26 12.54
CA GLU A 161 -12.45 -8.48 13.95
C GLU A 161 -11.14 -8.29 14.72
N SER A 162 -11.12 -7.24 15.54
CA SER A 162 -10.07 -7.02 16.49
C SER A 162 -10.19 -8.09 17.56
N ASP A 163 -9.27 -9.06 17.56
CA ASP A 163 -8.97 -9.86 18.74
C ASP A 163 -8.34 -8.95 19.81
N ALA A 164 -9.18 -8.10 20.39
CA ALA A 164 -8.93 -7.40 21.64
C ALA A 164 -9.55 -8.22 22.76
N ASN A 165 -9.05 -9.43 23.00
CA ASN A 165 -9.30 -10.10 24.27
C ASN A 165 -8.24 -11.15 24.61
N SER A 166 -7.14 -10.73 25.22
CA SER A 166 -6.61 -11.40 26.42
C SER A 166 -5.36 -10.72 26.94
N VAL A 167 -5.22 -10.81 28.26
CA VAL A 167 -4.10 -10.42 29.10
C VAL A 167 -4.14 -8.97 29.59
N ASN A 168 -5.05 -8.71 30.53
CA ASN A 168 -4.63 -8.07 31.78
C ASN A 168 -4.79 -9.09 32.91
N LYS A 169 -3.66 -9.36 33.57
CA LYS A 169 -3.61 -9.73 34.98
C LYS A 169 -3.96 -8.52 35.83
#